data_AF-A0A7K9WPD9-F1
#
_entry.id   AF-A0A7K9WPD9-F1
#
_cell.length_a   1.000
_cell.length_b   1.000
_cell.length_c   1.000
_cell.angle_alpha   90.00
_cell.angle_beta   90.00
_cell.angle_gamma   90.00
#
_symmetry.space_group_name_H-M   'P 1'
#
loop_
_entity.id
_entity.type
_entity.pdbx_description
1 polymer ?
#
loop_
_entity_poly.entity_id
_entity_poly.type
_entity_poly.pdbx_seq_one_letter_code
_entity_poly.pdbx_strand_id
1 'polypeptide(L)'
;MGPPRRVRLMVLLRVLWGSVPFILLLLPAAEPICPEPCDCQQHQHLLCTNRGLRSVPKTAEPQDILTYSLGGNFIANISAFDFHRLAGLQRLDLQYNRIRSLHPKAFERLERLEELYLGNNLLPALAPGTLSTLAKLRILYVNANEIGRLSAASFSGLGSLVKLRLDGNELGSLGDSTFSGLPNLLYLHLESNRIRWLSRGAFSGLAKLRFLDLSGNQQSSLRHPDIFGPLRSLHTLLLASNSLRQLTGGLFQPLPGLAKLSLSGNRLGNRLSHLAPDAFRGLGSLKELRLEGNLLSHLPATLLEPLDSLEALDLSRNALTALHPAAFGRLGRLRELSLRDNALSTLPGELFASSLTLYRLELEGNAWNCDCRLRGLKRWLATWHSQGRLLTVFVQCRLPPALAGKYLDYLQDAQLPPPQDGGPCPDGASPSPPSPEGLGGNNSAA
;
A
#
# COMPACT_ATOMS: atom_id res chain seq x y z
N MET A 1 33.31 -64.85 -10.58
CA MET A 1 33.57 -64.29 -11.93
C MET A 1 32.28 -64.36 -12.72
N GLY A 2 32.03 -63.30 -13.49
CA GLY A 2 30.75 -63.00 -14.14
C GLY A 2 30.28 -63.99 -15.23
N PRO A 3 29.10 -63.68 -15.82
CA PRO A 3 28.11 -64.63 -16.37
C PRO A 3 28.35 -64.96 -17.86
N PRO A 4 27.42 -65.66 -18.56
CA PRO A 4 26.53 -64.87 -19.41
C PRO A 4 25.11 -65.44 -19.69
N ARG A 5 24.18 -64.48 -19.85
CA ARG A 5 23.20 -64.26 -20.93
C ARG A 5 22.21 -65.35 -21.39
N ARG A 6 20.95 -64.89 -21.43
CA ARG A 6 19.72 -65.46 -22.03
C ARG A 6 19.88 -65.96 -23.47
N VAL A 7 19.18 -67.06 -23.79
CA VAL A 7 18.57 -67.33 -25.12
C VAL A 7 17.19 -68.01 -24.94
N ARG A 8 16.26 -67.63 -25.81
CA ARG A 8 14.82 -67.99 -25.90
C ARG A 8 14.56 -69.49 -26.09
N LEU A 9 13.41 -69.97 -25.62
CA LEU A 9 12.66 -70.99 -26.35
C LEU A 9 11.15 -70.71 -26.29
N MET A 10 10.59 -70.42 -27.47
CA MET A 10 9.17 -70.44 -27.78
C MET A 10 8.69 -71.88 -27.63
N VAL A 11 7.79 -72.15 -26.69
CA VAL A 11 6.97 -73.37 -26.72
C VAL A 11 5.64 -72.98 -27.34
N LEU A 12 5.48 -73.31 -28.62
CA LEU A 12 4.15 -73.49 -29.20
C LEU A 12 3.54 -74.72 -28.54
N LEU A 13 2.53 -74.52 -27.68
CA LEU A 13 1.53 -75.55 -27.44
C LEU A 13 0.26 -75.18 -28.21
N ARG A 14 0.07 -75.83 -29.36
CA ARG A 14 -1.24 -75.94 -30.00
C ARG A 14 -2.12 -76.80 -29.10
N VAL A 15 -3.19 -76.25 -28.54
CA VAL A 15 -4.33 -77.06 -28.09
C VAL A 15 -5.63 -76.35 -28.45
N LEU A 16 -6.25 -76.92 -29.49
CA LEU A 16 -7.67 -77.18 -29.74
C LEU A 16 -8.67 -76.02 -29.71
N TRP A 17 -9.30 -75.84 -30.87
CA TRP A 17 -10.52 -75.10 -31.11
C TRP A 17 -11.66 -75.60 -30.22
N GLY A 18 -12.19 -74.69 -29.40
CA GLY A 18 -13.50 -74.80 -28.78
C GLY A 18 -14.17 -73.44 -28.90
N SER A 19 -15.23 -73.36 -29.69
CA SER A 19 -16.04 -72.18 -29.94
C SER A 19 -16.66 -71.62 -28.66
N VAL A 20 -16.11 -70.51 -28.14
CA VAL A 20 -16.73 -69.68 -27.12
C VAL A 20 -17.15 -68.38 -27.80
N PRO A 21 -18.41 -67.91 -27.68
CA PRO A 21 -18.79 -66.62 -28.22
C PRO A 21 -17.99 -65.55 -27.47
N PHE A 22 -17.17 -64.82 -28.22
CA PHE A 22 -16.43 -63.66 -27.73
C PHE A 22 -17.47 -62.59 -27.40
N ILE A 23 -18.00 -62.59 -26.18
CA ILE A 23 -18.67 -61.43 -25.63
C ILE A 23 -17.56 -60.39 -25.50
N LEU A 24 -17.50 -59.47 -26.48
CA LEU A 24 -16.77 -58.22 -26.34
C LEU A 24 -17.40 -57.51 -25.14
N LEU A 25 -16.82 -57.71 -23.96
CA LEU A 25 -16.93 -56.78 -22.86
C LEU A 25 -16.33 -55.47 -23.40
N LEU A 26 -17.20 -54.61 -23.91
CA LEU A 26 -16.92 -53.19 -24.04
C LEU A 26 -16.49 -52.75 -22.63
N LEU A 27 -15.17 -52.63 -22.43
CA LEU A 27 -14.64 -51.84 -21.33
C LEU A 27 -15.40 -50.51 -21.39
N PRO A 28 -15.98 -50.03 -20.27
CA PRO A 28 -16.59 -48.71 -20.28
C PRO A 28 -15.51 -47.76 -20.77
N ALA A 29 -15.77 -47.08 -21.89
CA ALA A 29 -14.90 -46.02 -22.37
C ALA A 29 -14.67 -45.10 -21.17
N ALA A 30 -13.41 -44.89 -20.78
CA ALA A 30 -13.05 -43.99 -19.70
C ALA A 30 -13.80 -42.67 -19.94
N GLU A 31 -14.76 -42.34 -19.08
CA GLU A 31 -15.50 -41.09 -19.19
C GLU A 31 -14.50 -39.94 -19.26
N PRO A 32 -14.74 -38.91 -20.10
CA PRO A 32 -13.77 -37.84 -20.25
C PRO A 32 -13.53 -37.18 -18.88
N ILE A 33 -12.26 -37.22 -18.44
CA ILE A 33 -11.74 -36.55 -17.23
C ILE A 33 -12.11 -35.06 -17.25
N CYS A 34 -12.26 -34.50 -18.45
CA CYS A 34 -12.62 -33.11 -18.68
C CYS A 34 -14.14 -32.95 -18.89
N PRO A 35 -14.84 -32.22 -18.00
CA PRO A 35 -16.23 -31.87 -18.21
C PRO A 35 -16.33 -30.81 -19.32
N GLU A 36 -17.16 -31.04 -20.33
CA GLU A 36 -17.54 -30.01 -21.29
C GLU A 36 -18.30 -28.88 -20.57
N PRO A 37 -18.06 -27.59 -20.87
CA PRO A 37 -17.18 -27.03 -21.91
C PRO A 37 -15.81 -26.57 -21.36
N CYS A 38 -15.09 -27.38 -20.57
CA CYS A 38 -13.78 -27.00 -20.02
C CYS A 38 -12.60 -27.50 -20.88
N ASP A 39 -11.42 -26.90 -20.69
CA ASP A 39 -10.17 -27.35 -21.29
C ASP A 39 -9.28 -28.06 -20.27
N CYS A 40 -8.78 -29.24 -20.64
CA CYS A 40 -7.92 -30.06 -19.78
C CYS A 40 -6.69 -30.58 -20.55
N GLN A 41 -5.98 -29.69 -21.25
CA GLN A 41 -4.76 -30.08 -21.99
C GLN A 41 -3.70 -30.70 -21.08
N GLN A 42 -3.66 -30.30 -19.81
CA GLN A 42 -2.78 -30.87 -18.80
C GLN A 42 -3.64 -31.62 -17.77
N HIS A 43 -3.37 -32.91 -17.58
CA HIS A 43 -4.21 -33.81 -16.77
C HIS A 43 -4.46 -33.36 -15.32
N GLN A 44 -3.64 -32.46 -14.78
CA GLN A 44 -3.76 -31.93 -13.41
C GLN A 44 -4.48 -30.57 -13.33
N HIS A 45 -4.84 -29.98 -14.48
CA HIS A 45 -5.37 -28.62 -14.58
C HIS A 45 -6.72 -28.63 -15.30
N LEU A 46 -7.76 -28.20 -14.60
CA LEU A 46 -9.10 -28.05 -15.14
C LEU A 46 -9.40 -26.57 -15.38
N LEU A 47 -9.40 -26.15 -16.65
CA LEU A 47 -9.56 -24.75 -17.05
C LEU A 47 -10.97 -24.52 -17.63
N CYS A 48 -11.83 -23.93 -16.83
CA CYS A 48 -13.24 -23.68 -17.15
C CYS A 48 -13.58 -22.18 -17.14
N THR A 49 -12.60 -21.30 -17.41
CA THR A 49 -12.77 -19.86 -17.31
C THR A 49 -13.63 -19.30 -18.44
N ASN A 50 -14.51 -18.34 -18.12
CA ASN A 50 -15.36 -17.63 -19.10
C ASN A 50 -16.23 -18.55 -19.98
N ARG A 51 -16.73 -19.66 -19.44
CA ARG A 51 -17.53 -20.65 -20.19
C ARG A 51 -19.04 -20.52 -19.98
N GLY A 52 -19.49 -19.48 -19.28
CA GLY A 52 -20.91 -19.26 -18.99
C GLY A 52 -21.50 -20.26 -18.00
N LEU A 53 -20.67 -20.90 -17.18
CA LEU A 53 -21.11 -21.92 -16.22
C LEU A 53 -22.01 -21.32 -15.15
N ARG A 54 -23.09 -22.03 -14.80
CA ARG A 54 -24.03 -21.65 -13.73
C ARG A 54 -23.88 -22.51 -12.46
N SER A 55 -23.15 -23.61 -12.58
CA SER A 55 -22.83 -24.56 -11.51
C SER A 55 -21.43 -25.11 -11.74
N VAL A 56 -20.83 -25.68 -10.70
CA VAL A 56 -19.54 -26.39 -10.82
C VAL A 56 -19.73 -27.65 -11.68
N PRO A 57 -19.01 -27.80 -12.81
CA PRO A 57 -19.04 -29.01 -13.62
C PRO A 57 -18.56 -30.23 -12.83
N LYS A 58 -19.31 -31.34 -12.91
CA LYS A 58 -18.97 -32.59 -12.24
C LYS A 58 -17.93 -33.35 -13.05
N THR A 59 -16.89 -33.82 -12.39
CA THR A 59 -15.84 -34.69 -12.94
C THR A 59 -16.07 -36.14 -12.55
N ALA A 60 -16.01 -37.07 -13.51
CA ALA A 60 -16.24 -38.50 -13.28
C ALA A 60 -15.16 -39.14 -12.37
N GLU A 61 -13.88 -38.91 -12.69
CA GLU A 61 -12.73 -39.42 -11.93
C GLU A 61 -11.62 -38.35 -11.80
N PRO A 62 -11.52 -37.65 -10.66
CA PRO A 62 -10.61 -36.52 -10.53
C PRO A 62 -9.28 -36.87 -9.83
N GLN A 63 -8.80 -38.10 -9.97
CA GLN A 63 -7.50 -38.44 -9.39
C GLN A 63 -6.44 -37.57 -10.06
N ASP A 64 -5.67 -36.84 -9.25
CA ASP A 64 -4.55 -35.95 -9.65
C ASP A 64 -4.87 -34.51 -10.07
N ILE A 65 -6.11 -34.02 -9.97
CA ILE A 65 -6.38 -32.58 -10.22
C ILE A 65 -5.77 -31.71 -9.11
N LEU A 66 -4.86 -30.81 -9.51
CA LEU A 66 -4.17 -29.87 -8.61
C LEU A 66 -4.72 -28.45 -8.75
N THR A 67 -5.17 -28.05 -9.94
CA THR A 67 -5.69 -26.71 -10.20
C THR A 67 -7.06 -26.78 -10.86
N TYR A 68 -8.01 -25.99 -10.35
CA TYR A 68 -9.33 -25.84 -10.92
C TYR A 68 -9.67 -24.35 -11.06
N SER A 69 -9.78 -23.89 -12.30
CA SER A 69 -10.09 -22.50 -12.64
C SER A 69 -11.51 -22.37 -13.18
N LEU A 70 -12.38 -21.78 -12.38
CA LEU A 70 -13.79 -21.50 -12.67
C LEU A 70 -14.09 -19.99 -12.74
N GLY A 71 -13.05 -19.17 -12.87
CA GLY A 71 -13.18 -17.72 -12.90
C GLY A 71 -14.01 -17.19 -14.08
N GLY A 72 -14.72 -16.07 -13.87
CA GLY A 72 -15.46 -15.39 -14.94
C GLY A 72 -16.73 -16.12 -15.41
N ASN A 73 -17.39 -16.84 -14.51
CA ASN A 73 -18.62 -17.57 -14.81
C ASN A 73 -19.84 -16.96 -14.10
N PHE A 74 -20.97 -17.66 -14.10
CA PHE A 74 -22.23 -17.23 -13.49
C PHE A 74 -22.65 -18.14 -12.33
N ILE A 75 -21.69 -18.77 -11.66
CA ILE A 75 -21.96 -19.68 -10.53
C ILE A 75 -22.48 -18.87 -9.34
N ALA A 76 -23.63 -19.25 -8.81
CA ALA A 76 -24.30 -18.52 -7.73
C ALA A 76 -24.20 -19.18 -6.35
N ASN A 77 -24.10 -20.51 -6.32
CA ASN A 77 -24.08 -21.29 -5.08
C ASN A 77 -23.02 -22.38 -5.18
N ILE A 78 -22.30 -22.61 -4.08
CA ILE A 78 -21.37 -23.74 -3.95
C ILE A 78 -21.92 -24.72 -2.92
N SER A 79 -22.12 -25.96 -3.35
CA SER A 79 -22.66 -27.05 -2.53
C SER A 79 -21.57 -27.79 -1.75
N ALA A 80 -21.98 -28.65 -0.82
CA ALA A 80 -21.07 -29.54 -0.09
C ALA A 80 -20.36 -30.58 -0.99
N PHE A 81 -20.91 -30.83 -2.18
CA PHE A 81 -20.49 -31.94 -3.06
C PHE A 81 -19.66 -31.48 -4.25
N ASP A 82 -19.66 -30.19 -4.57
CA ASP A 82 -19.04 -29.63 -5.78
C ASP A 82 -17.54 -29.94 -5.86
N PHE A 83 -16.84 -29.94 -4.71
CA PHE A 83 -15.40 -30.21 -4.63
C PHE A 83 -15.06 -31.45 -3.79
N HIS A 84 -16.05 -32.24 -3.39
CA HIS A 84 -15.86 -33.32 -2.41
C HIS A 84 -14.87 -34.41 -2.86
N ARG A 85 -14.76 -34.64 -4.17
CA ARG A 85 -13.84 -35.63 -4.76
C ARG A 85 -12.45 -35.07 -5.10
N LEU A 86 -12.21 -33.77 -4.90
CA LEU A 86 -10.98 -33.08 -5.31
C LEU A 86 -9.97 -32.92 -4.16
N ALA A 87 -9.74 -33.96 -3.35
CA ALA A 87 -8.89 -33.86 -2.16
C ALA A 87 -7.41 -33.50 -2.46
N GLY A 88 -6.97 -33.70 -3.70
CA GLY A 88 -5.63 -33.32 -4.17
C GLY A 88 -5.46 -31.84 -4.53
N LEU A 89 -6.55 -31.08 -4.59
CA LEU A 89 -6.56 -29.72 -5.11
C LEU A 89 -5.66 -28.79 -4.28
N GLN A 90 -4.81 -28.03 -4.97
CA GLN A 90 -3.89 -27.05 -4.38
C GLN A 90 -4.31 -25.62 -4.68
N ARG A 91 -4.91 -25.38 -5.86
CA ARG A 91 -5.39 -24.07 -6.28
C ARG A 91 -6.82 -24.14 -6.79
N LEU A 92 -7.69 -23.32 -6.20
CA LEU A 92 -9.08 -23.16 -6.62
C LEU A 92 -9.36 -21.69 -6.93
N ASP A 93 -9.72 -21.41 -8.17
CA ASP A 93 -10.12 -20.08 -8.62
C ASP A 93 -11.62 -20.03 -8.95
N LEU A 94 -12.34 -19.22 -8.19
CA LEU A 94 -13.78 -18.96 -8.29
C LEU A 94 -14.06 -17.46 -8.47
N GLN A 95 -13.07 -16.66 -8.87
CA GLN A 95 -13.23 -15.20 -8.97
C GLN A 95 -14.21 -14.79 -10.07
N TYR A 96 -14.76 -13.59 -9.97
CA TYR A 96 -15.63 -13.02 -11.01
C TYR A 96 -16.82 -13.94 -11.33
N ASN A 97 -17.43 -14.50 -10.30
CA ASN A 97 -18.67 -15.27 -10.38
C ASN A 97 -19.81 -14.46 -9.76
N ARG A 98 -20.93 -15.11 -9.43
CA ARG A 98 -22.07 -14.50 -8.74
C ARG A 98 -22.36 -15.20 -7.41
N ILE A 99 -21.33 -15.73 -6.77
CA ILE A 99 -21.48 -16.61 -5.60
C ILE A 99 -22.04 -15.79 -4.44
N ARG A 100 -23.25 -16.15 -4.00
CA ARG A 100 -23.97 -15.56 -2.86
C ARG A 100 -23.95 -16.46 -1.64
N SER A 101 -23.84 -17.77 -1.86
CA SER A 101 -23.90 -18.77 -0.79
C SER A 101 -22.80 -19.82 -0.94
N LEU A 102 -22.10 -20.07 0.16
CA LEU A 102 -21.18 -21.18 0.33
C LEU A 102 -21.76 -22.11 1.38
N HIS A 103 -21.94 -23.38 1.03
CA HIS A 103 -22.28 -24.38 2.02
C HIS A 103 -21.13 -24.52 3.05
N PRO A 104 -21.40 -24.65 4.37
CA PRO A 104 -20.35 -24.73 5.41
C PRO A 104 -19.34 -25.86 5.22
N LYS A 105 -19.69 -26.88 4.44
CA LYS A 105 -18.84 -28.04 4.11
C LYS A 105 -18.30 -28.04 2.68
N ALA A 106 -18.45 -26.94 1.94
CA ALA A 106 -18.04 -26.86 0.53
C ALA A 106 -16.56 -27.21 0.31
N PHE A 107 -15.70 -26.89 1.27
CA PHE A 107 -14.26 -27.10 1.18
C PHE A 107 -13.72 -28.14 2.18
N GLU A 108 -14.60 -28.89 2.85
CA GLU A 108 -14.26 -29.80 3.97
C GLU A 108 -13.14 -30.80 3.58
N ARG A 109 -13.14 -31.29 2.34
CA ARG A 109 -12.19 -32.30 1.82
C ARG A 109 -10.91 -31.71 1.21
N LEU A 110 -10.78 -30.40 1.09
CA LEU A 110 -9.67 -29.75 0.37
C LEU A 110 -8.45 -29.49 1.26
N GLU A 111 -7.99 -30.50 2.00
CA GLU A 111 -6.93 -30.36 3.02
C GLU A 111 -5.55 -29.99 2.44
N ARG A 112 -5.36 -30.16 1.12
CA ARG A 112 -4.13 -29.79 0.41
C ARG A 112 -4.17 -28.41 -0.23
N LEU A 113 -5.28 -27.68 -0.10
CA LEU A 113 -5.47 -26.39 -0.76
C LEU A 113 -4.51 -25.35 -0.18
N GLU A 114 -3.74 -24.71 -1.06
CA GLU A 114 -2.79 -23.66 -0.73
C GLU A 114 -3.31 -22.28 -1.15
N GLU A 115 -4.13 -22.22 -2.20
CA GLU A 115 -4.64 -20.97 -2.76
C GLU A 115 -6.13 -21.06 -3.08
N LEU A 116 -6.89 -20.12 -2.52
CA LEU A 116 -8.33 -19.99 -2.73
C LEU A 116 -8.67 -18.57 -3.14
N TYR A 117 -9.25 -18.43 -4.33
CA TYR A 117 -9.65 -17.16 -4.89
C TYR A 117 -11.18 -17.08 -5.02
N LEU A 118 -11.80 -16.23 -4.21
CA LEU A 118 -13.25 -15.96 -4.14
C LEU A 118 -13.58 -14.49 -4.42
N GLY A 119 -12.60 -13.70 -4.86
CA GLY A 119 -12.78 -12.26 -5.09
C GLY A 119 -13.75 -11.92 -6.23
N ASN A 120 -14.36 -10.73 -6.20
CA ASN A 120 -15.39 -10.30 -7.16
C ASN A 120 -16.57 -11.27 -7.21
N ASN A 121 -17.21 -11.48 -6.06
CA ASN A 121 -18.43 -12.28 -5.89
C ASN A 121 -19.44 -11.48 -5.04
N LEU A 122 -20.49 -12.14 -4.52
CA LEU A 122 -21.59 -11.51 -3.79
C LEU A 122 -21.73 -12.13 -2.39
N LEU A 123 -20.61 -12.52 -1.76
CA LEU A 123 -20.63 -13.18 -0.46
C LEU A 123 -20.96 -12.17 0.65
N PRO A 124 -22.05 -12.35 1.42
CA PRO A 124 -22.39 -11.44 2.51
C PRO A 124 -21.56 -11.68 3.78
N ALA A 125 -20.98 -12.88 3.92
CA ALA A 125 -20.18 -13.27 5.08
C ALA A 125 -19.28 -14.48 4.77
N LEU A 126 -18.23 -14.63 5.58
CA LEU A 126 -17.49 -15.88 5.73
C LEU A 126 -18.00 -16.60 6.98
N ALA A 127 -18.90 -17.57 6.78
CA ALA A 127 -19.49 -18.33 7.87
C ALA A 127 -18.39 -19.09 8.66
N PRO A 128 -18.37 -18.98 9.99
CA PRO A 128 -17.41 -19.71 10.82
C PRO A 128 -17.38 -21.21 10.50
N GLY A 129 -16.19 -21.79 10.49
CA GLY A 129 -15.99 -23.22 10.18
C GLY A 129 -15.92 -23.56 8.69
N THR A 130 -16.37 -22.70 7.77
CA THR A 130 -16.34 -22.99 6.31
C THR A 130 -14.92 -23.25 5.78
N LEU A 131 -13.91 -22.65 6.41
CA LEU A 131 -12.50 -22.73 6.00
C LEU A 131 -11.64 -23.51 7.00
N SER A 132 -12.22 -24.11 8.04
CA SER A 132 -11.44 -24.62 9.19
C SER A 132 -10.55 -25.81 8.88
N THR A 133 -10.85 -26.58 7.84
CA THR A 133 -10.05 -27.74 7.41
C THR A 133 -8.87 -27.35 6.52
N LEU A 134 -8.80 -26.10 6.05
CA LEU A 134 -7.81 -25.63 5.08
C LEU A 134 -6.47 -25.25 5.75
N ALA A 135 -5.90 -26.18 6.52
CA ALA A 135 -4.71 -25.94 7.35
C ALA A 135 -3.46 -25.57 6.54
N LYS A 136 -3.41 -25.92 5.25
CA LYS A 136 -2.31 -25.57 4.33
C LYS A 136 -2.53 -24.29 3.53
N LEU A 137 -3.67 -23.62 3.69
CA LEU A 137 -4.00 -22.44 2.92
C LEU A 137 -3.01 -21.31 3.21
N ARG A 138 -2.39 -20.77 2.15
CA ARG A 138 -1.39 -19.69 2.21
C ARG A 138 -1.94 -18.38 1.65
N ILE A 139 -2.80 -18.46 0.65
CA ILE A 139 -3.39 -17.29 -0.03
C ILE A 139 -4.90 -17.43 -0.02
N LEU A 140 -5.57 -16.42 0.53
CA LEU A 140 -7.03 -16.30 0.52
C LEU A 140 -7.43 -14.94 0.00
N TYR A 141 -8.06 -14.90 -1.16
CA TYR A 141 -8.61 -13.68 -1.75
C TYR A 141 -10.14 -13.72 -1.67
N VAL A 142 -10.70 -12.80 -0.89
CA VAL A 142 -12.15 -12.60 -0.71
C VAL A 142 -12.51 -11.12 -0.93
N ASN A 143 -11.68 -10.41 -1.69
CA ASN A 143 -11.85 -9.01 -2.04
C ASN A 143 -13.06 -8.77 -2.94
N ALA A 144 -13.60 -7.56 -2.99
CA ALA A 144 -14.76 -7.20 -3.81
C ALA A 144 -15.94 -8.18 -3.60
N ASN A 145 -16.40 -8.30 -2.35
CA ASN A 145 -17.59 -9.05 -1.94
C ASN A 145 -18.47 -8.15 -1.06
N GLU A 146 -19.51 -8.69 -0.44
CA GLU A 146 -20.47 -7.96 0.40
C GLU A 146 -20.23 -8.23 1.90
N ILE A 147 -19.00 -8.59 2.30
CA ILE A 147 -18.71 -9.02 3.67
C ILE A 147 -18.78 -7.83 4.63
N GLY A 148 -19.79 -7.82 5.51
CA GLY A 148 -19.99 -6.74 6.47
C GLY A 148 -19.36 -6.96 7.85
N ARG A 149 -19.12 -8.22 8.24
CA ARG A 149 -18.63 -8.60 9.59
C ARG A 149 -17.66 -9.76 9.53
N LEU A 150 -16.68 -9.71 10.42
CA LEU A 150 -15.69 -10.78 10.62
C LEU A 150 -15.52 -11.06 12.11
N SER A 151 -15.07 -12.26 12.42
CA SER A 151 -14.70 -12.69 13.78
C SER A 151 -13.51 -13.63 13.71
N ALA A 152 -12.86 -13.88 14.85
CA ALA A 152 -11.79 -14.87 14.94
C ALA A 152 -12.21 -16.24 14.40
N ALA A 153 -13.48 -16.62 14.60
CA ALA A 153 -14.03 -17.89 14.17
C ALA A 153 -14.16 -18.01 12.63
N SER A 154 -14.23 -16.89 11.91
CA SER A 154 -14.23 -16.87 10.43
C SER A 154 -12.90 -17.36 9.83
N PHE A 155 -11.81 -17.27 10.59
CA PHE A 155 -10.45 -17.64 10.16
C PHE A 155 -9.85 -18.79 10.99
N SER A 156 -10.66 -19.50 11.77
CA SER A 156 -10.21 -20.67 12.53
C SER A 156 -9.59 -21.71 11.60
N GLY A 157 -8.50 -22.36 12.02
CA GLY A 157 -7.79 -23.37 11.24
C GLY A 157 -6.80 -22.83 10.20
N LEU A 158 -6.80 -21.52 9.90
CA LEU A 158 -5.95 -20.92 8.86
C LEU A 158 -4.55 -20.51 9.36
N GLY A 159 -3.92 -21.36 10.17
CA GLY A 159 -2.64 -21.07 10.81
C GLY A 159 -1.46 -20.87 9.83
N SER A 160 -1.56 -21.38 8.60
CA SER A 160 -0.53 -21.26 7.56
C SER A 160 -0.71 -20.05 6.64
N LEU A 161 -1.76 -19.25 6.84
CA LEU A 161 -2.10 -18.18 5.92
C LEU A 161 -1.03 -17.08 5.93
N VAL A 162 -0.59 -16.69 4.74
CA VAL A 162 0.47 -15.70 4.51
C VAL A 162 -0.12 -14.40 3.96
N LYS A 163 -1.13 -14.50 3.09
CA LYS A 163 -1.75 -13.35 2.42
C LYS A 163 -3.27 -13.43 2.47
N LEU A 164 -3.88 -12.37 2.98
CA LEU A 164 -5.33 -12.22 3.07
C LEU A 164 -5.75 -10.92 2.38
N ARG A 165 -6.63 -11.05 1.38
CA ARG A 165 -7.25 -9.90 0.71
C ARG A 165 -8.72 -9.80 1.06
N LEU A 166 -9.07 -8.72 1.75
CA LEU A 166 -10.42 -8.34 2.17
C LEU A 166 -10.82 -6.96 1.62
N ASP A 167 -10.03 -6.40 0.72
CA ASP A 167 -10.28 -5.09 0.12
C ASP A 167 -11.60 -5.04 -0.67
N GLY A 168 -12.25 -3.88 -0.72
CA GLY A 168 -13.50 -3.71 -1.47
C GLY A 168 -14.70 -4.46 -0.88
N ASN A 169 -14.73 -4.72 0.43
CA ASN A 169 -15.88 -5.29 1.13
C ASN A 169 -16.68 -4.20 1.88
N GLU A 170 -17.64 -4.60 2.71
CA GLU A 170 -18.51 -3.69 3.46
C GLU A 170 -18.18 -3.63 4.96
N LEU A 171 -16.94 -3.94 5.34
CA LEU A 171 -16.53 -4.02 6.75
C LEU A 171 -16.70 -2.66 7.44
N GLY A 172 -17.56 -2.59 8.46
CA GLY A 172 -17.82 -1.36 9.22
C GLY A 172 -16.91 -1.14 10.43
N SER A 173 -16.40 -2.23 11.02
CA SER A 173 -15.57 -2.21 12.22
C SER A 173 -14.74 -3.48 12.33
N LEU A 174 -13.58 -3.40 12.99
CA LEU A 174 -12.78 -4.56 13.36
C LEU A 174 -12.74 -4.72 14.88
N GLY A 175 -13.29 -5.83 15.37
CA GLY A 175 -13.33 -6.17 16.79
C GLY A 175 -12.03 -6.77 17.29
N ASP A 176 -11.92 -6.94 18.60
CA ASP A 176 -10.73 -7.52 19.22
C ASP A 176 -10.45 -8.93 18.71
N SER A 177 -9.17 -9.23 18.48
CA SER A 177 -8.69 -10.56 18.08
C SER A 177 -9.31 -11.10 16.79
N THR A 178 -9.87 -10.25 15.93
CA THR A 178 -10.50 -10.66 14.65
C THR A 178 -9.57 -11.55 13.81
N PHE A 179 -8.25 -11.32 13.88
CA PHE A 179 -7.23 -12.05 13.11
C PHE A 179 -6.31 -12.93 13.96
N SER A 180 -6.66 -13.23 15.22
CA SER A 180 -5.77 -13.96 16.15
C SER A 180 -5.42 -15.37 15.69
N GLY A 181 -6.26 -16.00 14.86
CA GLY A 181 -6.01 -17.31 14.24
C GLY A 181 -4.99 -17.31 13.10
N LEU A 182 -4.39 -16.16 12.75
CA LEU A 182 -3.50 -15.98 11.60
C LEU A 182 -2.06 -15.62 11.99
N PRO A 183 -1.34 -16.46 12.78
CA PRO A 183 -0.03 -16.11 13.35
C PRO A 183 1.10 -15.97 12.31
N ASN A 184 0.91 -16.49 11.09
CA ASN A 184 1.89 -16.43 10.00
C ASN A 184 1.56 -15.39 8.93
N LEU A 185 0.52 -14.56 9.14
CA LEU A 185 0.10 -13.58 8.16
C LEU A 185 1.18 -12.51 7.97
N LEU A 186 1.52 -12.24 6.71
CA LEU A 186 2.51 -11.22 6.33
C LEU A 186 1.85 -10.04 5.61
N TYR A 187 0.78 -10.27 4.86
CA TYR A 187 0.12 -9.27 4.03
C TYR A 187 -1.39 -9.24 4.30
N LEU A 188 -1.89 -8.11 4.78
CA LEU A 188 -3.30 -7.87 5.04
C LEU A 188 -3.77 -6.64 4.28
N HIS A 189 -4.70 -6.88 3.36
CA HIS A 189 -5.35 -5.85 2.53
C HIS A 189 -6.78 -5.63 3.05
N LEU A 190 -7.06 -4.42 3.54
CA LEU A 190 -8.36 -3.98 4.06
C LEU A 190 -8.81 -2.66 3.40
N GLU A 191 -8.14 -2.24 2.33
CA GLU A 191 -8.43 -1.00 1.64
C GLU A 191 -9.82 -1.00 1.00
N SER A 192 -10.40 0.19 0.81
CA SER A 192 -11.72 0.36 0.19
C SER A 192 -12.86 -0.39 0.90
N ASN A 193 -12.84 -0.40 2.24
CA ASN A 193 -13.94 -0.88 3.08
C ASN A 193 -14.70 0.31 3.70
N ARG A 194 -15.54 0.07 4.72
CA ARG A 194 -16.30 1.11 5.43
C ARG A 194 -15.86 1.22 6.90
N ILE A 195 -14.60 0.89 7.21
CA ILE A 195 -14.14 0.73 8.60
C ILE A 195 -14.11 2.10 9.28
N ARG A 196 -14.97 2.29 10.28
CA ARG A 196 -15.01 3.49 11.12
C ARG A 196 -14.27 3.30 12.44
N TRP A 197 -14.31 2.07 12.96
CA TRP A 197 -13.83 1.75 14.30
C TRP A 197 -12.86 0.57 14.26
N LEU A 198 -11.73 0.75 14.94
CA LEU A 198 -10.79 -0.32 15.29
C LEU A 198 -10.75 -0.45 16.80
N SER A 199 -11.08 -1.63 17.33
CA SER A 199 -10.93 -1.92 18.75
C SER A 199 -9.45 -2.05 19.14
N ARG A 200 -9.11 -1.81 20.42
CA ARG A 200 -7.72 -1.81 20.92
C ARG A 200 -6.92 -3.05 20.52
N GLY A 201 -7.54 -4.22 20.48
CA GLY A 201 -6.93 -5.50 20.13
C GLY A 201 -7.25 -5.99 18.72
N ALA A 202 -7.66 -5.11 17.78
CA ALA A 202 -8.08 -5.52 16.44
C ALA A 202 -7.01 -6.33 15.68
N PHE A 203 -5.72 -6.04 15.91
CA PHE A 203 -4.58 -6.68 15.27
C PHE A 203 -3.82 -7.66 16.16
N SER A 204 -4.41 -8.07 17.29
CA SER A 204 -3.81 -9.07 18.18
C SER A 204 -3.50 -10.37 17.44
N GLY A 205 -2.31 -10.93 17.68
CA GLY A 205 -1.83 -12.16 17.03
C GLY A 205 -1.02 -11.94 15.74
N LEU A 206 -0.99 -10.73 15.18
CA LEU A 206 -0.34 -10.43 13.90
C LEU A 206 1.14 -9.98 14.03
N ALA A 207 1.92 -10.66 14.88
CA ALA A 207 3.30 -10.25 15.19
C ALA A 207 4.27 -10.30 14.00
N LYS A 208 3.98 -11.13 12.98
CA LYS A 208 4.79 -11.28 11.75
C LYS A 208 4.35 -10.38 10.61
N LEU A 209 3.24 -9.64 10.76
CA LEU A 209 2.67 -8.85 9.68
C LEU A 209 3.67 -7.81 9.20
N ARG A 210 3.86 -7.73 7.88
CA ARG A 210 4.81 -6.80 7.23
C ARG A 210 4.10 -5.70 6.47
N PHE A 211 2.91 -5.98 5.94
CA PHE A 211 2.14 -5.05 5.14
C PHE A 211 0.71 -4.99 5.66
N LEU A 212 0.26 -3.76 5.94
CA LEU A 212 -1.11 -3.45 6.31
C LEU A 212 -1.60 -2.25 5.50
N ASP A 213 -2.66 -2.48 4.72
CA ASP A 213 -3.34 -1.41 4.00
C ASP A 213 -4.76 -1.21 4.57
N LEU A 214 -5.01 -0.01 5.09
CA LEU A 214 -6.28 0.47 5.62
C LEU A 214 -6.80 1.66 4.81
N SER A 215 -6.25 1.90 3.61
CA SER A 215 -6.56 3.08 2.81
C SER A 215 -8.01 3.07 2.32
N GLY A 216 -8.60 4.25 2.09
CA GLY A 216 -9.97 4.33 1.56
C GLY A 216 -11.04 3.79 2.52
N ASN A 217 -10.81 3.90 3.83
CA ASN A 217 -11.78 3.57 4.88
C ASN A 217 -12.39 4.87 5.47
N GLN A 218 -13.15 4.75 6.56
CA GLN A 218 -13.90 5.85 7.17
C GLN A 218 -13.39 6.19 8.57
N GLN A 219 -12.10 6.01 8.82
CA GLN A 219 -11.51 6.25 10.14
C GLN A 219 -11.42 7.76 10.41
N SER A 220 -12.17 8.26 11.40
CA SER A 220 -12.10 9.66 11.81
C SER A 220 -10.95 9.96 12.77
N SER A 221 -10.55 8.95 13.56
CA SER A 221 -9.45 9.03 14.51
C SER A 221 -8.91 7.64 14.85
N LEU A 222 -7.64 7.59 15.22
CA LEU A 222 -6.99 6.40 15.78
C LEU A 222 -6.98 6.53 17.30
N ARG A 223 -8.10 6.15 17.92
CA ARG A 223 -8.41 6.45 19.34
C ARG A 223 -7.48 5.78 20.35
N HIS A 224 -6.88 4.66 19.97
CA HIS A 224 -6.06 3.86 20.86
C HIS A 224 -4.59 4.03 20.48
N PRO A 225 -3.74 4.57 21.37
CA PRO A 225 -2.31 4.78 21.07
C PRO A 225 -1.58 3.46 20.82
N ASP A 226 -2.03 2.38 21.45
CA ASP A 226 -1.42 1.05 21.33
C ASP A 226 -2.01 0.18 20.20
N ILE A 227 -2.85 0.73 19.32
CA ILE A 227 -3.58 -0.07 18.31
C ILE A 227 -2.64 -0.91 17.43
N PHE A 228 -1.44 -0.38 17.14
CA PHE A 228 -0.42 -1.05 16.34
C PHE A 228 0.61 -1.81 17.18
N GLY A 229 0.47 -1.85 18.51
CA GLY A 229 1.38 -2.53 19.43
C GLY A 229 1.70 -4.00 19.09
N PRO A 230 0.73 -4.80 18.61
CA PRO A 230 1.00 -6.17 18.18
C PRO A 230 1.89 -6.28 16.92
N LEU A 231 1.97 -5.24 16.07
CA LEU A 231 2.53 -5.30 14.72
C LEU A 231 4.05 -5.04 14.68
N ARG A 232 4.81 -5.76 15.50
CA ARG A 232 6.25 -5.49 15.72
C ARG A 232 7.14 -5.66 14.48
N SER A 233 6.69 -6.43 13.49
CA SER A 233 7.40 -6.67 12.23
C SER A 233 6.88 -5.84 11.06
N LEU A 234 6.05 -4.82 11.31
CA LEU A 234 5.41 -4.07 10.23
C LEU A 234 6.43 -3.22 9.47
N HIS A 235 6.44 -3.36 8.15
CA HIS A 235 7.32 -2.63 7.24
C HIS A 235 6.56 -1.53 6.49
N THR A 236 5.29 -1.76 6.15
CA THR A 236 4.47 -0.82 5.40
C THR A 236 3.10 -0.68 6.04
N LEU A 237 2.73 0.57 6.32
CA LEU A 237 1.43 0.97 6.84
C LEU A 237 0.83 2.04 5.93
N LEU A 238 -0.31 1.73 5.32
CA LEU A 238 -1.04 2.65 4.46
C LEU A 238 -2.37 3.02 5.13
N LEU A 239 -2.55 4.31 5.38
CA LEU A 239 -3.72 4.92 6.02
C LEU A 239 -4.30 6.04 5.13
N ALA A 240 -3.96 6.01 3.83
CA ALA A 240 -4.35 7.05 2.88
C ALA A 240 -5.86 7.12 2.70
N SER A 241 -6.38 8.29 2.34
CA SER A 241 -7.81 8.46 2.00
C SER A 241 -8.79 7.95 3.07
N ASN A 242 -8.49 8.16 4.36
CA ASN A 242 -9.42 7.95 5.47
C ASN A 242 -10.18 9.26 5.78
N SER A 243 -10.59 9.50 7.03
CA SER A 243 -11.20 10.75 7.48
C SER A 243 -10.44 11.34 8.69
N LEU A 244 -9.13 11.07 8.79
CA LEU A 244 -8.31 11.50 9.91
C LEU A 244 -8.16 13.02 9.91
N ARG A 245 -8.38 13.65 11.07
CA ARG A 245 -8.23 15.11 11.26
C ARG A 245 -7.00 15.50 12.08
N GLN A 246 -6.56 14.60 12.95
CA GLN A 246 -5.43 14.81 13.84
C GLN A 246 -4.68 13.51 14.10
N LEU A 247 -3.38 13.62 14.38
CA LEU A 247 -2.54 12.52 14.89
C LEU A 247 -2.05 12.83 16.30
N THR A 248 -2.24 11.88 17.20
CA THR A 248 -1.78 11.94 18.59
C THR A 248 -0.34 11.45 18.71
N GLY A 249 0.35 11.89 19.76
CA GLY A 249 1.70 11.44 20.10
C GLY A 249 1.80 9.94 20.36
N GLY A 250 2.95 9.34 20.02
CA GLY A 250 3.29 7.96 20.38
C GLY A 250 2.56 6.85 19.62
N LEU A 251 1.61 7.16 18.73
CA LEU A 251 0.80 6.18 17.99
C LEU A 251 1.63 5.13 17.22
N PHE A 252 2.77 5.56 16.66
CA PHE A 252 3.65 4.69 15.88
C PHE A 252 4.90 4.24 16.64
N GLN A 253 5.03 4.61 17.91
CA GLN A 253 6.16 4.22 18.76
C GLN A 253 6.39 2.70 18.82
N PRO A 254 5.35 1.84 18.80
CA PRO A 254 5.54 0.38 18.79
C PRO A 254 6.04 -0.21 17.46
N LEU A 255 6.33 0.60 16.44
CA LEU A 255 6.66 0.16 15.07
C LEU A 255 8.12 0.47 14.69
N PRO A 256 9.13 -0.14 15.35
CA PRO A 256 10.53 0.21 15.14
C PRO A 256 11.07 -0.14 13.75
N GLY A 257 10.45 -1.10 13.05
CA GLY A 257 10.85 -1.57 11.72
C GLY A 257 10.08 -0.94 10.56
N LEU A 258 9.20 0.05 10.82
CA LEU A 258 8.37 0.64 9.78
C LEU A 258 9.24 1.41 8.79
N ALA A 259 9.17 1.05 7.51
CA ALA A 259 9.93 1.66 6.43
C ALA A 259 9.09 2.63 5.59
N LYS A 260 7.78 2.36 5.46
CA LYS A 260 6.86 3.18 4.67
C LYS A 260 5.59 3.49 5.45
N LEU A 261 5.28 4.78 5.56
CA LEU A 261 4.06 5.29 6.15
C LEU A 261 3.36 6.25 5.17
N SER A 262 2.13 5.93 4.82
CA SER A 262 1.29 6.85 4.04
C SER A 262 0.07 7.27 4.83
N LEU A 263 -0.04 8.58 5.01
CA LEU A 263 -1.14 9.29 5.66
C LEU A 263 -1.80 10.27 4.69
N SER A 264 -1.62 10.04 3.39
CA SER A 264 -2.01 10.98 2.36
C SER A 264 -3.52 11.21 2.33
N GLY A 265 -3.86 12.48 2.13
CA GLY A 265 -5.21 12.95 1.93
C GLY A 265 -5.55 13.12 0.45
N ASN A 266 -6.83 13.33 0.22
CA ASN A 266 -7.44 13.71 -1.04
C ASN A 266 -8.64 14.61 -0.67
N ARG A 267 -9.27 15.29 -1.64
CA ARG A 267 -10.56 15.98 -1.51
C ARG A 267 -11.65 15.17 -0.77
N LEU A 268 -11.60 13.83 -0.88
CA LEU A 268 -12.50 12.90 -0.18
C LEU A 268 -11.82 12.14 0.99
N GLY A 269 -10.53 12.35 1.20
CA GLY A 269 -9.67 11.57 2.08
C GLY A 269 -9.32 12.26 3.40
N ASN A 270 -8.16 11.90 3.97
CA ASN A 270 -7.65 12.49 5.20
C ASN A 270 -7.63 14.03 5.10
N ARG A 271 -7.92 14.67 6.23
CA ARG A 271 -7.98 16.13 6.38
C ARG A 271 -7.15 16.53 7.58
N LEU A 272 -5.92 16.00 7.66
CA LEU A 272 -5.03 16.27 8.78
C LEU A 272 -4.72 17.77 8.81
N SER A 273 -5.11 18.43 9.89
CA SER A 273 -4.80 19.84 10.14
C SER A 273 -3.92 20.03 11.37
N HIS A 274 -3.78 19.00 12.20
CA HIS A 274 -3.00 19.05 13.43
C HIS A 274 -2.19 17.75 13.63
N LEU A 275 -0.90 17.91 13.92
CA LEU A 275 0.03 16.83 14.23
C LEU A 275 0.67 17.12 15.59
N ALA A 276 0.59 16.16 16.52
CA ALA A 276 1.34 16.27 17.77
C ALA A 276 2.86 16.33 17.49
N PRO A 277 3.64 17.10 18.26
CA PRO A 277 5.10 17.23 18.04
C PRO A 277 5.88 15.91 18.09
N ASP A 278 5.34 14.90 18.78
CA ASP A 278 5.92 13.57 18.96
C ASP A 278 5.13 12.47 18.21
N ALA A 279 4.28 12.85 17.23
CA ALA A 279 3.44 11.91 16.48
C ALA A 279 4.27 10.82 15.76
N PHE A 280 5.48 11.14 15.30
CA PHE A 280 6.36 10.22 14.57
C PHE A 280 7.48 9.62 15.43
N ARG A 281 7.40 9.75 16.76
CA ARG A 281 8.38 9.15 17.66
C ARG A 281 8.42 7.63 17.48
N GLY A 282 9.63 7.06 17.44
CA GLY A 282 9.88 5.63 17.27
C GLY A 282 10.06 5.18 15.81
N LEU A 283 9.88 6.08 14.84
CA LEU A 283 10.00 5.80 13.40
C LEU A 283 11.42 5.98 12.84
N GLY A 284 12.46 5.59 13.58
CA GLY A 284 13.87 5.78 13.18
C GLY A 284 14.30 5.01 11.93
N SER A 285 13.58 3.94 11.56
CA SER A 285 13.81 3.15 10.35
C SER A 285 13.00 3.62 9.15
N LEU A 286 12.16 4.65 9.30
CA LEU A 286 11.26 5.11 8.26
C LEU A 286 12.04 5.70 7.09
N LYS A 287 11.77 5.22 5.89
CA LYS A 287 12.39 5.65 4.64
C LYS A 287 11.48 6.54 3.81
N GLU A 288 10.17 6.32 3.90
CA GLU A 288 9.19 7.02 3.08
C GLU A 288 8.01 7.49 3.93
N LEU A 289 7.78 8.80 3.94
CA LEU A 289 6.66 9.44 4.60
C LEU A 289 5.83 10.25 3.60
N ARG A 290 4.56 9.88 3.47
CA ARG A 290 3.59 10.51 2.57
C ARG A 290 2.49 11.21 3.36
N LEU A 291 2.46 12.53 3.28
CA LEU A 291 1.49 13.43 3.93
C LEU A 291 0.77 14.33 2.92
N GLU A 292 0.90 14.03 1.63
CA GLU A 292 0.35 14.84 0.55
C GLU A 292 -1.17 14.94 0.62
N GLY A 293 -1.75 16.04 0.16
CA GLY A 293 -3.21 16.19 0.02
C GLY A 293 -3.98 16.36 1.34
N ASN A 294 -3.31 16.80 2.41
CA ASN A 294 -3.93 17.11 3.72
C ASN A 294 -4.18 18.63 3.88
N LEU A 295 -4.47 19.09 5.10
CA LEU A 295 -4.77 20.49 5.42
C LEU A 295 -3.74 21.10 6.40
N LEU A 296 -2.49 20.64 6.32
CA LEU A 296 -1.43 21.08 7.23
C LEU A 296 -1.02 22.52 6.89
N SER A 297 -1.15 23.45 7.85
CA SER A 297 -0.73 24.85 7.68
C SER A 297 0.64 25.17 8.26
N HIS A 298 1.11 24.33 9.19
CA HIS A 298 2.39 24.41 9.86
C HIS A 298 2.84 23.00 10.27
N LEU A 299 4.15 22.83 10.45
CA LEU A 299 4.75 21.62 11.03
C LEU A 299 5.42 21.99 12.36
N PRO A 300 5.20 21.23 13.45
CA PRO A 300 6.00 21.37 14.65
C PRO A 300 7.49 21.16 14.35
N ALA A 301 8.37 21.99 14.93
CA ALA A 301 9.80 21.96 14.63
C ALA A 301 10.45 20.60 14.91
N THR A 302 9.99 19.90 15.96
CA THR A 302 10.53 18.60 16.40
C THR A 302 9.88 17.39 15.73
N LEU A 303 8.87 17.60 14.87
CA LEU A 303 8.03 16.52 14.33
C LEU A 303 8.85 15.48 13.54
N LEU A 304 9.84 15.94 12.77
CA LEU A 304 10.63 15.12 11.85
C LEU A 304 11.99 14.71 12.44
N GLU A 305 12.36 15.21 13.63
CA GLU A 305 13.62 14.88 14.28
C GLU A 305 13.86 13.37 14.47
N PRO A 306 12.84 12.53 14.78
CA PRO A 306 13.06 11.09 14.96
C PRO A 306 13.33 10.30 13.66
N LEU A 307 13.26 10.93 12.49
CA LEU A 307 13.23 10.26 11.19
C LEU A 307 14.62 10.18 10.51
N ASP A 308 15.63 9.67 11.23
CA ASP A 308 17.03 9.67 10.78
C ASP A 308 17.28 8.88 9.47
N SER A 309 16.40 7.93 9.14
CA SER A 309 16.51 7.10 7.93
C SER A 309 15.70 7.59 6.73
N LEU A 310 15.05 8.76 6.84
CA LEU A 310 14.09 9.21 5.83
C LEU A 310 14.78 9.53 4.51
N GLU A 311 14.31 8.91 3.44
CA GLU A 311 14.80 9.07 2.06
C GLU A 311 13.82 9.89 1.20
N ALA A 312 12.52 9.73 1.42
CA ALA A 312 11.47 10.42 0.66
C ALA A 312 10.40 11.04 1.58
N LEU A 313 10.12 12.33 1.38
CA LEU A 313 9.10 13.08 2.10
C LEU A 313 8.19 13.82 1.11
N ASP A 314 6.91 13.48 1.12
CA ASP A 314 5.90 14.20 0.35
C ASP A 314 4.96 14.99 1.28
N LEU A 315 5.03 16.31 1.18
CA LEU A 315 4.20 17.29 1.88
C LEU A 315 3.37 18.13 0.89
N SER A 316 3.30 17.71 -0.37
CA SER A 316 2.60 18.49 -1.40
C SER A 316 1.09 18.59 -1.16
N ARG A 317 0.45 19.57 -1.80
CA ARG A 317 -1.01 19.77 -1.74
C ARG A 317 -1.51 19.89 -0.29
N ASN A 318 -0.79 20.66 0.51
CA ASN A 318 -1.17 21.06 1.87
C ASN A 318 -1.40 22.59 1.89
N ALA A 319 -1.45 23.19 3.08
CA ALA A 319 -1.64 24.63 3.26
C ALA A 319 -0.43 25.29 3.96
N LEU A 320 0.77 24.70 3.85
CA LEU A 320 1.95 25.13 4.59
C LEU A 320 2.33 26.55 4.23
N THR A 321 2.45 27.42 5.22
CA THR A 321 2.76 28.86 5.04
C THR A 321 4.22 29.18 5.34
N ALA A 322 4.83 28.44 6.26
CA ALA A 322 6.23 28.54 6.63
C ALA A 322 6.76 27.19 7.13
N LEU A 323 8.08 27.04 7.11
CA LEU A 323 8.81 25.93 7.71
C LEU A 323 9.85 26.48 8.67
N HIS A 324 10.01 25.83 9.82
CA HIS A 324 11.05 26.19 10.78
C HIS A 324 12.44 25.88 10.17
N PRO A 325 13.47 26.75 10.33
CA PRO A 325 14.78 26.55 9.70
C PRO A 325 15.47 25.22 10.07
N ALA A 326 15.18 24.70 11.27
CA ALA A 326 15.72 23.43 11.75
C ALA A 326 14.85 22.19 11.41
N ALA A 327 13.69 22.35 10.74
CA ALA A 327 12.71 21.28 10.56
C ALA A 327 13.28 20.04 9.84
N PHE A 328 14.27 20.22 8.95
CA PHE A 328 14.94 19.13 8.23
C PHE A 328 16.38 18.88 8.71
N GLY A 329 16.79 19.46 9.84
CA GLY A 329 18.17 19.44 10.33
C GLY A 329 18.74 18.04 10.61
N ARG A 330 17.88 17.04 10.85
CA ARG A 330 18.26 15.62 11.06
C ARG A 330 18.11 14.73 9.82
N LEU A 331 17.51 15.24 8.74
CA LEU A 331 17.18 14.44 7.55
C LEU A 331 18.37 14.29 6.59
N GLY A 332 19.47 13.72 7.10
CA GLY A 332 20.73 13.59 6.36
C GLY A 332 20.71 12.59 5.20
N ARG A 333 19.70 11.72 5.14
CA ARG A 333 19.49 10.73 4.07
C ARG A 333 18.41 11.12 3.07
N LEU A 334 17.83 12.31 3.22
CA LEU A 334 16.74 12.77 2.37
C LEU A 334 17.22 12.90 0.93
N ARG A 335 16.47 12.31 0.01
CA ARG A 335 16.75 12.23 -1.42
C ARG A 335 15.68 12.92 -2.24
N GLU A 336 14.43 12.81 -1.79
CA GLU A 336 13.24 13.34 -2.45
C GLU A 336 12.42 14.16 -1.47
N LEU A 337 12.15 15.42 -1.82
CA LEU A 337 11.28 16.31 -1.06
C LEU A 337 10.30 17.01 -2.00
N SER A 338 9.01 16.85 -1.73
CA SER A 338 7.94 17.52 -2.45
C SER A 338 7.19 18.48 -1.51
N LEU A 339 7.28 19.78 -1.80
CA LEU A 339 6.56 20.86 -1.12
C LEU A 339 5.58 21.58 -2.06
N ARG A 340 5.26 20.97 -3.20
CA ARG A 340 4.40 21.57 -4.21
C ARG A 340 3.01 21.91 -3.71
N ASP A 341 2.36 22.86 -4.37
CA ASP A 341 0.96 23.21 -4.14
C ASP A 341 0.69 23.47 -2.64
N ASN A 342 1.53 24.29 -2.02
CA ASN A 342 1.38 24.80 -0.66
C ASN A 342 1.19 26.33 -0.70
N ALA A 343 1.27 26.99 0.46
CA ALA A 343 1.14 28.44 0.60
C ALA A 343 2.45 29.10 1.03
N LEU A 344 3.61 28.49 0.70
CA LEU A 344 4.92 29.02 1.10
C LEU A 344 5.20 30.32 0.34
N SER A 345 5.66 31.33 1.07
CA SER A 345 6.11 32.61 0.50
C SER A 345 7.63 32.75 0.49
N THR A 346 8.32 32.09 1.42
CA THR A 346 9.78 32.09 1.53
C THR A 346 10.27 30.74 2.04
N LEU A 347 11.54 30.42 1.77
CA LEU A 347 12.21 29.25 2.29
C LEU A 347 13.68 29.59 2.58
N PRO A 348 14.18 29.35 3.80
CA PRO A 348 15.59 29.54 4.09
C PRO A 348 16.46 28.52 3.35
N GLY A 349 17.64 28.94 2.89
CA GLY A 349 18.58 28.05 2.21
C GLY A 349 19.22 27.04 3.16
N GLU A 350 19.43 27.43 4.42
CA GLU A 350 19.99 26.61 5.50
C GLU A 350 19.11 25.41 5.87
N LEU A 351 17.83 25.41 5.48
CA LEU A 351 16.91 24.29 5.70
C LEU A 351 17.45 22.97 5.13
N PHE A 352 18.23 23.04 4.04
CA PHE A 352 18.77 21.88 3.34
C PHE A 352 20.23 21.56 3.70
N ALA A 353 20.83 22.26 4.66
CA ALA A 353 22.25 22.13 4.99
C ALA A 353 22.66 20.68 5.33
N SER A 354 21.77 19.92 5.97
CA SER A 354 22.01 18.53 6.36
C SER A 354 21.72 17.52 5.24
N SER A 355 20.88 17.84 4.25
CA SER A 355 20.38 16.91 3.24
C SER A 355 21.30 16.84 2.01
N LEU A 356 22.53 16.37 2.20
CA LEU A 356 23.56 16.31 1.15
C LEU A 356 23.23 15.34 0.00
N THR A 357 22.30 14.43 0.20
CA THR A 357 21.83 13.44 -0.77
C THR A 357 20.59 13.87 -1.57
N LEU A 358 20.07 15.08 -1.32
CA LEU A 358 18.86 15.57 -1.94
C LEU A 358 19.08 15.77 -3.45
N TYR A 359 18.33 15.04 -4.27
CA TYR A 359 18.44 15.10 -5.73
C TYR A 359 17.13 15.50 -6.42
N ARG A 360 16.00 15.34 -5.72
CA ARG A 360 14.67 15.73 -6.21
C ARG A 360 14.02 16.68 -5.22
N LEU A 361 13.82 17.93 -5.64
CA LEU A 361 13.16 18.96 -4.85
C LEU A 361 12.06 19.61 -5.70
N GLU A 362 10.82 19.54 -5.25
CA GLU A 362 9.67 20.07 -5.99
C GLU A 362 9.01 21.21 -5.20
N LEU A 363 9.13 22.45 -5.69
CA LEU A 363 8.71 23.71 -5.03
C LEU A 363 7.57 24.48 -5.75
N GLU A 364 7.11 23.95 -6.87
CA GLU A 364 6.10 24.56 -7.74
C GLU A 364 4.75 24.78 -7.03
N GLY A 365 3.93 25.70 -7.53
CA GLY A 365 2.58 25.91 -7.00
C GLY A 365 2.51 26.61 -5.64
N ASN A 366 3.61 27.23 -5.19
CA ASN A 366 3.65 28.07 -3.97
C ASN A 366 3.55 29.57 -4.31
N ALA A 367 3.38 30.41 -3.29
CA ALA A 367 3.22 31.86 -3.42
C ALA A 367 4.53 32.62 -3.18
N TRP A 368 5.61 32.20 -3.85
CA TRP A 368 6.96 32.72 -3.63
C TRP A 368 7.04 34.25 -3.74
N ASN A 369 7.50 34.89 -2.66
CA ASN A 369 7.80 36.30 -2.59
C ASN A 369 9.30 36.50 -2.81
N CYS A 370 9.66 36.91 -4.02
CA CYS A 370 11.03 37.11 -4.47
C CYS A 370 11.61 38.43 -3.97
N ASP A 371 11.77 38.51 -2.65
CA ASP A 371 12.52 39.54 -1.95
C ASP A 371 13.88 38.99 -1.45
N CYS A 372 14.62 39.82 -0.73
CA CYS A 372 15.96 39.48 -0.23
C CYS A 372 15.99 38.21 0.66
N ARG A 373 14.87 37.76 1.23
CA ARG A 373 14.80 36.56 2.08
C ARG A 373 15.03 35.28 1.30
N LEU A 374 14.75 35.27 -0.02
CA LEU A 374 15.00 34.12 -0.89
C LEU A 374 16.45 34.03 -1.39
N ARG A 375 17.33 34.98 -1.06
CA ARG A 375 18.74 34.93 -1.48
C ARG A 375 19.45 33.66 -1.03
N GLY A 376 19.18 33.19 0.19
CA GLY A 376 19.74 31.94 0.72
C GLY A 376 19.35 30.73 -0.14
N LEU A 377 18.05 30.58 -0.43
CA LEU A 377 17.54 29.52 -1.30
C LEU A 377 18.15 29.59 -2.70
N LYS A 378 18.20 30.79 -3.28
CA LYS A 378 18.77 31.01 -4.62
C LYS A 378 20.22 30.56 -4.72
N ARG A 379 21.07 30.95 -3.76
CA ARG A 379 22.49 30.53 -3.73
C ARG A 379 22.63 29.02 -3.60
N TRP A 380 21.78 28.42 -2.76
CA TRP A 380 21.74 26.97 -2.59
C TRP A 380 21.35 26.26 -3.91
N LEU A 381 20.28 26.69 -4.57
CA LEU A 381 19.84 26.14 -5.87
C LEU A 381 20.95 26.25 -6.92
N ALA A 382 21.55 27.43 -7.08
CA ALA A 382 22.64 27.65 -8.05
C ALA A 382 23.84 26.73 -7.79
N THR A 383 24.22 26.57 -6.52
CA THR A 383 25.34 25.70 -6.13
C THR A 383 25.03 24.23 -6.47
N TRP A 384 23.83 23.73 -6.15
CA TRP A 384 23.47 22.33 -6.40
C TRP A 384 23.23 22.03 -7.89
N HIS A 385 22.63 22.96 -8.64
CA HIS A 385 22.48 22.83 -10.10
C HIS A 385 23.85 22.77 -10.79
N SER A 386 24.82 23.62 -10.39
CA SER A 386 26.17 23.60 -10.98
C SER A 386 26.92 22.29 -10.75
N GLN A 387 26.57 21.54 -9.69
CA GLN A 387 27.14 20.24 -9.38
C GLN A 387 26.39 19.06 -10.04
N GLY A 388 25.34 19.33 -10.83
CA GLY A 388 24.50 18.30 -11.45
C GLY A 388 23.75 17.44 -10.44
N ARG A 389 23.55 17.93 -9.21
CA ARG A 389 22.98 17.14 -8.10
C ARG A 389 21.47 17.16 -8.04
N LEU A 390 20.82 18.17 -8.62
CA LEU A 390 19.37 18.34 -8.60
C LEU A 390 18.77 18.10 -9.98
N LEU A 391 17.65 17.38 -10.01
CA LEU A 391 16.68 17.49 -11.10
C LEU A 391 16.16 18.93 -11.17
N THR A 392 15.69 19.36 -12.34
CA THR A 392 15.28 20.76 -12.56
C THR A 392 14.23 21.21 -11.54
N VAL A 393 14.55 22.25 -10.78
CA VAL A 393 13.66 22.87 -9.79
C VAL A 393 13.19 24.22 -10.30
N PHE A 394 11.88 24.47 -10.26
CA PHE A 394 11.32 25.75 -10.68
C PHE A 394 10.73 26.52 -9.49
N VAL A 395 11.31 27.69 -9.20
CA VAL A 395 10.76 28.67 -8.26
C VAL A 395 10.29 29.88 -9.06
N GLN A 396 8.99 29.94 -9.34
CA GLN A 396 8.37 31.07 -10.03
C GLN A 396 7.88 32.11 -9.02
N CYS A 397 8.35 33.35 -9.18
CA CYS A 397 7.97 34.47 -8.35
C CYS A 397 6.49 34.80 -8.54
N ARG A 398 5.76 34.96 -7.45
CA ARG A 398 4.38 35.46 -7.42
C ARG A 398 4.31 36.90 -6.93
N LEU A 399 5.19 37.24 -6.00
CA LEU A 399 5.37 38.58 -5.47
C LEU A 399 6.86 38.97 -5.54
N PRO A 400 7.19 40.28 -5.55
CA PRO A 400 6.28 41.40 -5.79
C PRO A 400 5.78 41.43 -7.25
N PRO A 401 4.75 42.23 -7.60
CA PRO A 401 4.20 42.30 -8.97
C PRO A 401 5.24 42.56 -10.07
N ALA A 402 6.30 43.33 -9.77
CA ALA A 402 7.39 43.62 -10.71
C ALA A 402 8.22 42.38 -11.11
N LEU A 403 8.19 41.33 -10.30
CA LEU A 403 8.90 40.07 -10.52
C LEU A 403 7.94 38.90 -10.81
N ALA A 404 6.63 39.13 -10.78
CA ALA A 404 5.63 38.09 -10.98
C ALA A 404 5.85 37.37 -12.33
N GLY A 405 5.81 36.03 -12.30
CA GLY A 405 6.02 35.18 -13.46
C GLY A 405 7.49 34.88 -13.79
N LYS A 406 8.45 35.64 -13.26
CA LYS A 406 9.89 35.37 -13.45
C LYS A 406 10.33 34.20 -12.57
N TYR A 407 11.36 33.47 -13.01
CA TYR A 407 11.96 32.40 -12.20
C TYR A 407 13.16 32.93 -11.40
N LEU A 408 13.28 32.50 -10.15
CA LEU A 408 14.30 32.94 -9.21
C LEU A 408 15.73 32.73 -9.74
N ASP A 409 15.98 31.60 -10.41
CA ASP A 409 17.29 31.23 -10.97
C ASP A 409 17.80 32.24 -12.02
N TYR A 410 16.91 32.99 -12.69
CA TYR A 410 17.27 33.99 -13.70
C TYR A 410 17.34 35.42 -13.16
N LEU A 411 17.06 35.64 -11.87
CA LEU A 411 17.17 36.95 -11.25
C LEU A 411 18.58 37.18 -10.70
N GLN A 412 19.02 38.43 -10.61
CA GLN A 412 20.23 38.85 -9.87
C GLN A 412 19.88 39.20 -8.41
N ASP A 413 20.84 39.09 -7.48
CA ASP A 413 20.58 39.36 -6.05
C ASP A 413 20.14 40.82 -5.80
N ALA A 414 20.65 41.76 -6.61
CA ALA A 414 20.28 43.18 -6.57
C ALA A 414 18.83 43.44 -7.04
N GLN A 415 18.23 42.52 -7.81
CA GLN A 415 16.84 42.62 -8.26
C GLN A 415 15.85 42.16 -7.19
N LEU A 416 16.32 41.53 -6.10
CA LEU A 416 15.49 41.09 -4.98
C LEU A 416 15.37 42.22 -3.95
N PRO A 417 14.22 42.93 -3.88
CA PRO A 417 14.04 44.08 -3.01
C PRO A 417 13.98 43.67 -1.53
N PRO A 418 14.09 44.63 -0.59
CA PRO A 418 13.69 44.39 0.80
C PRO A 418 12.20 44.03 0.88
N PRO A 419 11.77 43.29 1.92
CA PRO A 419 10.41 42.84 2.03
C PRO A 419 9.48 44.01 2.39
N GLN A 420 8.27 44.00 1.82
CA GLN A 420 7.29 45.09 2.02
C GLN A 420 6.76 45.17 3.46
N ASP A 421 6.89 44.09 4.23
CA ASP A 421 6.50 43.98 5.64
C ASP A 421 7.55 44.60 6.59
N GLY A 422 8.65 45.14 6.07
CA GLY A 422 9.74 45.70 6.87
C GLY A 422 10.61 44.66 7.59
N GLY A 423 10.45 43.37 7.26
CA GLY A 423 11.27 42.31 7.81
C GLY A 423 12.76 42.43 7.44
N PRO A 424 13.67 41.86 8.26
CA PRO A 424 15.09 41.91 7.97
C PRO A 424 15.48 40.97 6.82
N CYS A 425 16.49 41.38 6.04
CA CYS A 425 17.19 40.49 5.12
C CYS A 425 18.24 39.66 5.89
N PRO A 426 18.44 38.37 5.54
CA PRO A 426 19.41 37.49 6.23
C PRO A 426 20.85 38.01 6.19
N ASP A 427 21.22 38.65 5.08
CA ASP A 427 22.47 39.37 4.95
C ASP A 427 22.16 40.85 5.23
N GLY A 428 22.60 41.36 6.39
CA GLY A 428 22.36 42.73 6.83
C GLY A 428 22.75 43.77 5.77
N ALA A 429 21.78 44.15 4.96
CA ALA A 429 21.77 45.38 4.20
C ALA A 429 20.50 46.12 4.63
N SER A 430 20.59 46.76 5.79
CA SER A 430 19.71 47.89 6.11
C SER A 430 19.77 48.84 4.91
N PRO A 431 18.63 49.38 4.43
CA PRO A 431 18.67 50.42 3.42
C PRO A 431 19.45 51.59 4.03
N SER A 432 20.54 52.00 3.38
CA SER A 432 21.18 53.28 3.67
C SER A 432 20.09 54.36 3.55
N PRO A 433 19.93 55.28 4.51
CA PRO A 433 19.04 56.41 4.31
C PRO A 433 19.57 57.23 3.12
N PRO A 434 18.68 57.91 2.36
CA PRO A 434 19.11 58.72 1.24
C PRO A 434 20.05 59.81 1.76
N SER A 435 21.18 59.98 1.07
CA SER A 435 22.11 61.08 1.30
C SER A 435 21.35 62.41 1.14
N PRO A 436 21.44 63.37 2.07
CA PRO A 436 20.92 64.70 1.80
C PRO A 436 21.75 65.35 0.71
N GLU A 437 21.07 65.78 -0.35
CA GLU A 437 21.60 66.69 -1.37
C GLU A 437 22.16 67.96 -0.73
N GLY A 438 23.13 68.54 -1.44
CA GLY A 438 24.01 69.60 -0.96
C GLY A 438 23.30 70.86 -0.50
N LEU A 439 23.72 71.33 0.67
CA LEU A 439 23.78 72.75 0.97
C LEU A 439 25.20 73.21 0.68
N GLY A 440 25.41 73.65 -0.57
CA GLY A 440 26.55 74.46 -0.93
C GLY A 440 26.56 75.74 -0.07
N GLY A 441 27.72 76.02 0.51
CA GLY A 441 27.95 77.29 1.17
C GLY A 441 27.84 78.45 0.19
N ASN A 442 27.37 79.58 0.70
CA ASN A 442 27.75 80.88 0.17
C ASN A 442 28.07 81.81 1.34
N ASN A 443 29.34 82.20 1.40
CA ASN A 443 29.82 83.37 2.13
C ASN A 443 29.29 84.65 1.47
N SER A 444 28.94 85.66 2.26
CA SER A 444 29.40 87.05 2.03
C SER A 444 28.91 88.01 3.11
N ALA A 445 29.89 88.57 3.82
CA ALA A 445 30.03 89.95 4.32
C ALA A 445 28.80 90.88 4.34
N ALA A 446 28.52 91.45 5.53
CA ALA A 446 28.67 92.87 5.86
C ALA A 446 28.49 93.07 7.37
#